data_AF-A0A6G8BSW2-F1
#
_entry.id   AF-A0A6G8BSW2-F1
#
_cell.length_a   1.000
_cell.length_b   1.000
_cell.length_c   1.000
_cell.angle_alpha   90.00
_cell.angle_beta   90.00
_cell.angle_gamma   90.00
#
_symmetry.space_group_name_H-M   'P 1'
#
loop_
_entity.id
_entity.type
_entity.pdbx_description
1 polymer ?
#
loop_
_entity_poly.entity_id
_entity_poly.type
_entity_poly.pdbx_seq_one_letter_code
_entity_poly.pdbx_strand_id
1 'polypeptide(L)' 'MDDTQDTLVDVNSPQVPAGIRARVLALMQPGDELWRCPRRSAPRGPLGIFGIGQRHVVIEWWLTDGQGDLIDAFWEE' A
#
# COMPACT_ATOMS: atom_id res chain seq x y z
N MET A 1 -15.59 4.27 -10.43
CA MET A 1 -14.17 4.12 -10.76
C MET A 1 -13.52 3.54 -9.53
N ASP A 2 -12.97 2.34 -9.65
CA ASP A 2 -12.72 1.41 -8.54
C ASP A 2 -11.38 1.74 -7.84
N ASP A 3 -11.36 2.76 -6.99
CA ASP A 3 -10.20 3.16 -6.16
C ASP A 3 -9.84 2.14 -5.06
N THR A 4 -10.41 0.93 -5.13
CA THR A 4 -10.31 -0.13 -4.11
C THR A 4 -9.67 -1.43 -4.63
N GLN A 5 -9.21 -1.45 -5.88
CA GLN A 5 -8.55 -2.63 -6.44
C GLN A 5 -7.04 -2.58 -6.23
N ASP A 6 -6.48 -3.76 -5.98
CA ASP A 6 -5.04 -3.97 -5.94
C ASP A 6 -4.50 -3.89 -7.35
N THR A 7 -3.58 -2.96 -7.57
CA THR A 7 -2.97 -2.75 -8.88
C THR A 7 -1.47 -2.79 -8.76
N LEU A 8 -0.82 -3.49 -9.70
CA LEU A 8 0.62 -3.41 -9.88
C LEU A 8 0.98 -1.99 -10.33
N VAL A 9 1.96 -1.37 -9.66
CA VAL A 9 2.40 0.00 -9.91
C VAL A 9 3.91 0.03 -10.07
N ASP A 10 4.40 0.75 -11.08
CA ASP A 10 5.84 0.97 -11.22
C ASP A 10 6.37 1.82 -10.05
N VAL A 11 7.46 1.39 -9.42
CA VAL A 11 8.10 2.10 -8.29
C VAL A 11 8.49 3.54 -8.62
N ASN A 12 8.77 3.84 -9.90
CA ASN A 12 9.13 5.17 -10.38
C ASN A 12 7.90 6.01 -10.77
N SER A 13 6.70 5.43 -10.72
CA SER A 13 5.46 6.15 -11.00
C SER A 13 5.27 7.32 -10.03
N PRO A 14 4.78 8.47 -10.51
CA PRO A 14 4.48 9.62 -9.63
C PRO A 14 3.36 9.32 -8.61
N GLN A 15 2.65 8.21 -8.75
CA GLN A 15 1.65 7.76 -7.78
C GLN A 15 2.28 7.20 -6.50
N VAL A 16 3.56 6.79 -6.55
CA VAL A 16 4.29 6.27 -5.40
C VAL A 16 4.87 7.44 -4.60
N PRO A 17 4.50 7.61 -3.32
CA PRO A 17 5.06 8.65 -2.49
C PRO A 17 6.57 8.54 -2.38
N ALA A 18 7.26 9.68 -2.32
CA ALA A 18 8.72 9.70 -2.31
C ALA A 18 9.34 8.90 -1.14
N GLY A 19 8.69 8.91 0.04
CA GLY A 19 9.13 8.12 1.19
C GLY A 19 9.01 6.61 0.98
N ILE A 20 7.88 6.16 0.41
CA ILE A 20 7.66 4.75 0.06
C ILE A 20 8.65 4.33 -1.02
N ARG A 21 8.76 5.13 -2.09
CA ARG A 21 9.69 4.89 -3.20
C ARG A 21 11.13 4.71 -2.71
N ALA A 22 11.61 5.56 -1.81
CA ALA A 22 12.96 5.45 -1.28
C ALA A 22 13.18 4.14 -0.50
N ARG A 23 12.19 3.68 0.27
CA ARG A 23 12.26 2.41 1.02
C ARG A 23 12.16 1.21 0.10
N VAL A 24 11.24 1.23 -0.85
CA VAL A 24 11.09 0.19 -1.87
C VAL A 24 12.38 0.08 -2.68
N LEU A 25 12.91 1.17 -3.25
CA LEU A 25 14.15 1.15 -4.02
C LEU A 25 15.38 0.67 -3.22
N ALA A 26 15.38 0.80 -1.89
CA ALA A 26 16.45 0.29 -1.05
C ALA A 26 16.41 -1.24 -0.88
N LEU A 27 15.24 -1.87 -1.07
CA LEU A 27 15.01 -3.30 -0.88
C LEU A 27 14.79 -4.05 -2.19
N MET A 28 14.23 -3.37 -3.18
CA MET A 28 13.80 -3.92 -4.47
C MET A 28 14.98 -4.46 -5.27
N GLN A 29 14.84 -5.69 -5.73
CA GLN A 29 15.75 -6.37 -6.63
C GLN A 29 15.15 -6.48 -8.04
N PRO A 30 15.97 -6.76 -9.07
CA PRO A 30 15.47 -7.01 -10.41
C PRO A 30 14.50 -8.21 -10.42
N GLY A 31 13.25 -7.97 -10.77
CA GLY A 31 12.19 -8.99 -10.78
C GLY A 31 11.15 -8.83 -9.67
N ASP A 32 11.39 -7.95 -8.71
CA ASP A 32 10.40 -7.62 -7.68
C ASP A 32 9.32 -6.69 -8.25
N GLU A 33 8.14 -6.78 -7.65
CA GLU A 33 6.92 -6.10 -8.08
C GLU A 33 6.36 -5.25 -6.93
N LEU A 34 5.91 -4.03 -7.25
CA LEU A 34 5.27 -3.15 -6.27
C LEU A 34 3.77 -3.07 -6.53
N TRP A 35 2.97 -3.44 -5.53
CA TRP A 35 1.53 -3.42 -5.58
C TRP A 35 0.96 -2.29 -4.73
N ARG A 36 0.02 -1.55 -5.31
CA ARG A 36 -0.80 -0.55 -4.61
C ARG A 36 -2.09 -1.23 -4.19
N CYS A 37 -2.22 -1.47 -2.89
CA CYS A 37 -3.34 -2.15 -2.26
C CYS A 37 -4.17 -1.16 -1.43
N PRO A 38 -5.14 -0.44 -2.05
CA PRO A 38 -6.05 0.44 -1.31
C PRO A 38 -6.98 -0.38 -0.42
N ARG A 39 -6.74 -0.33 0.89
CA ARG A 39 -7.53 -1.05 1.90
C ARG A 39 -8.40 -0.06 2.65
N ARG A 40 -9.66 -0.44 2.89
CA ARG A 40 -10.49 0.28 3.85
C ARG A 40 -9.99 -0.12 5.24
N SER A 41 -9.28 0.77 5.91
CA SER A 41 -8.85 0.50 7.27
C SER A 41 -10.04 0.14 8.16
N ALA A 42 -9.83 -0.81 9.07
CA ALA A 42 -10.74 -1.02 10.18
C ALA A 42 -10.89 0.31 10.95
N PRO A 43 -12.10 0.66 11.42
CA PRO A 43 -12.32 1.95 12.07
C PRO A 43 -11.42 2.07 13.30
N ARG A 44 -10.49 3.02 13.30
CA ARG A 44 -9.61 3.30 14.45
C ARG A 44 -10.31 4.25 15.44
N GLY A 45 -10.17 3.97 16.73
CA GLY A 45 -10.67 4.77 17.86
C GLY A 45 -11.85 4.14 18.63
N PRO A 46 -12.13 4.58 19.87
CA PRO A 46 -13.23 4.05 20.70
C PRO A 46 -14.63 4.25 20.06
N LEU A 47 -14.75 5.18 19.12
CA LEU A 47 -15.94 5.40 18.28
C LEU A 47 -16.09 4.40 17.12
N GLY A 48 -15.02 3.66 16.78
CA GLY A 48 -15.07 2.60 15.78
C GLY A 48 -15.96 1.42 16.16
N ILE A 49 -16.23 1.27 17.46
CA ILE A 49 -17.13 0.25 18.04
C ILE A 49 -18.61 0.58 17.71
N PHE A 50 -18.94 1.85 17.48
CA PHE A 50 -20.29 2.31 17.14
C PHE A 50 -20.53 2.51 15.64
N GLY A 51 -19.54 2.21 14.79
CA GLY A 51 -19.68 2.35 13.34
C GLY A 51 -19.73 3.81 12.83
N ILE A 52 -19.44 4.78 13.69
CA ILE A 52 -19.44 6.21 13.35
C ILE A 52 -18.00 6.71 13.42
N GLY A 53 -17.34 6.75 12.26
CA GLY A 53 -15.99 7.29 12.09
C GLY A 53 -15.61 7.32 10.62
N GLN A 54 -14.93 8.37 10.17
CA GLN A 54 -14.45 8.45 8.78
C GLN A 54 -13.57 7.24 8.50
N ARG A 55 -14.01 6.38 7.58
CA ARG A 55 -13.19 5.26 7.08
C ARG A 55 -12.13 5.87 6.19
N HIS A 56 -10.95 6.11 6.74
CA HIS A 56 -9.80 6.47 5.93
C HIS A 56 -9.44 5.27 5.06
N VAL A 57 -9.39 5.49 3.74
CA VAL A 57 -8.77 4.53 2.83
C VAL A 57 -7.27 4.65 3.09
N VAL A 58 -6.66 3.55 3.51
CA VAL A 58 -5.21 3.46 3.69
C VAL A 58 -4.67 2.71 2.50
N ILE A 59 -3.69 3.31 1.83
CA ILE A 59 -3.00 2.66 0.72
C ILE A 59 -1.85 1.87 1.33
N GLU A 60 -1.97 0.54 1.28
CA GLU A 60 -0.85 -0.34 1.57
C GLU A 60 -0.04 -0.55 0.29
N TRP A 61 1.27 -0.43 0.39
CA TRP A 61 2.19 -0.65 -0.72
C TRP A 61 2.93 -1.96 -0.46
N TRP A 62 2.63 -3.00 -1.22
CA TRP A 62 3.20 -4.33 -1.02
C TRP A 62 4.33 -4.55 -2.03
N LEU A 63 5.55 -4.75 -1.54
CA LEU A 63 6.67 -5.21 -2.36
C LEU A 63 6.65 -6.74 -2.35
N THR A 64 6.47 -7.34 -3.51
CA THR A 64 6.49 -8.79 -3.70
C THR A 64 7.70 -9.18 -4.54
N ASP A 65 8.19 -10.40 -4.36
CA ASP A 65 9.22 -10.95 -5.23
C ASP A 65 8.64 -11.40 -6.58
N GLY A 66 9.49 -11.86 -7.49
CA GLY A 66 9.09 -12.39 -8.80
C GLY A 66 8.28 -13.70 -8.75
N GLN A 67 8.05 -14.29 -7.57
CA GLN A 67 7.15 -15.42 -7.36
C GLN A 67 5.79 -14.98 -6.79
N GLY A 68 5.65 -13.72 -6.40
CA GLY A 68 4.45 -13.15 -5.77
C GLY A 68 4.44 -13.27 -4.25
N ASP A 69 5.56 -13.66 -3.63
CA ASP A 69 5.68 -13.70 -2.17
C ASP A 69 5.91 -12.28 -1.63
N LEU A 70 5.22 -11.91 -0.55
CA LEU A 70 5.36 -10.60 0.08
C LEU A 70 6.73 -10.46 0.74
N ILE A 71 7.56 -9.55 0.23
CA ILE A 71 8.84 -9.16 0.82
C ILE A 71 8.61 -8.20 1.99
N ASP A 72 7.89 -7.09 1.74
CA ASP A 72 7.61 -6.07 2.74
C ASP A 72 6.36 -5.25 2.40
N ALA A 73 5.75 -4.60 3.39
CA ALA A 73 4.58 -3.75 3.23
C ALA A 73 4.81 -2.37 3.83
N PHE A 74 4.51 -1.32 3.07
CA PHE A 74 4.71 0.07 3.46
C PHE A 74 3.36 0.81 3.53
N TRP A 75 3.28 1.78 4.44
CA TRP A 75 2.12 2.66 4.61
C TRP A 75 2.57 4.13 4.68
N GLU A 76 1.71 5.03 4.21
CA GLU A 76 1.84 6.46 4.48
C GLU A 76 1.34 6.74 5.91
N GLU A 77 2.13 7.46 6.72
CA GLU A 77 1.70 7.98 8.04
C GLU A 77 0.88 9.26 7.90
#